data_AF-A0AAE0APY7-F1
#
_entry.id   AF-A0AAE0APY7-F1
#
_cell.length_a   1.000
_cell.length_b   1.000
_cell.length_c   1.000
_cell.angle_alpha   90.00
_cell.angle_beta   90.00
_cell.angle_gamma   90.00
#
_symmetry.space_group_name_H-M   'P 1'
#
loop_
_entity.id
_entity.type
_entity.pdbx_description
1 polymer ?
#
loop_
_entity_poly.entity_id
_entity_poly.type
_entity_poly.pdbx_seq_one_letter_code
_entity_poly.pdbx_strand_id
1 'polypeptide(L)'
;MYERNKDINSSTTIILLCELTKLNFNLVQATHQNELKEVSRWWENLGLVGKLNFARDRVTESFMTGLGLVYDPKQSSYRKWIAKATALVIVMDDIYDVYGSLEVLEWDSKEIQHFPEYMKIFFSSIIRYYQ
;
A
#
# COMPACT_ATOMS: atom_id res chain seq x y z
N MET A 1 24.51 -5.66 49.60
CA MET A 1 25.31 -5.77 48.36
C MET A 1 24.59 -6.55 47.26
N TYR A 2 23.77 -7.55 47.57
CA TYR A 2 23.05 -8.37 46.58
C TYR A 2 21.93 -7.61 45.81
N GLU A 3 21.16 -6.77 46.50
CA GLU A 3 20.05 -6.01 45.87
C GLU A 3 20.54 -4.93 44.90
N ARG A 4 21.60 -4.20 45.27
CA ARG A 4 22.23 -3.18 44.42
C ARG A 4 22.73 -3.74 43.07
N ASN A 5 23.28 -4.96 43.06
CA ASN A 5 23.70 -5.62 41.82
C ASN A 5 22.52 -6.11 40.97
N LYS A 6 21.40 -6.45 41.59
CA LYS A 6 20.16 -6.84 40.89
C LYS A 6 19.51 -5.63 40.22
N ASP A 7 19.49 -4.48 40.89
CA ASP A 7 18.94 -3.22 40.37
C ASP A 7 19.82 -2.60 39.26
N ILE A 8 21.14 -2.69 39.39
CA ILE A 8 22.10 -2.24 38.35
C ILE A 8 22.03 -3.15 37.11
N ASN A 9 21.95 -4.46 37.30
CA ASN A 9 21.75 -5.39 36.18
C ASN A 9 20.39 -5.16 35.51
N SER A 10 19.32 -4.94 36.27
CA SER A 10 18.00 -4.62 35.72
C SER A 10 18.01 -3.31 34.92
N SER A 11 18.65 -2.26 35.45
CA SER A 11 18.80 -0.98 34.75
C SER A 11 19.60 -1.11 33.46
N THR A 12 20.70 -1.87 33.48
CA THR A 12 21.53 -2.13 32.30
C THR A 12 20.78 -2.95 31.25
N THR A 13 20.04 -3.98 31.66
CA THR A 13 19.18 -4.77 30.76
C THR A 13 18.09 -3.92 30.12
N ILE A 14 17.44 -3.02 30.87
CA ILE A 14 16.41 -2.12 30.32
C ILE A 14 17.02 -1.17 29.27
N ILE A 15 18.20 -0.61 29.54
CA ILE A 15 18.89 0.27 28.59
C ILE A 15 19.25 -0.49 27.31
N LEU A 16 19.86 -1.66 27.43
CA LEU A 16 20.22 -2.50 26.28
C LEU A 16 18.99 -2.92 25.46
N LEU A 17 17.88 -3.26 26.13
CA LEU A 17 16.62 -3.58 25.45
C LEU A 17 16.07 -2.36 24.71
N CYS A 18 16.08 -1.18 25.32
CA CYS A 18 15.65 0.07 24.68
C CYS A 18 16.47 0.39 23.42
N GLU A 19 17.80 0.26 23.50
CA GLU A 19 18.68 0.48 22.36
C GLU A 19 18.42 -0.53 21.24
N LEU A 20 18.26 -1.81 21.60
CA LEU A 20 17.93 -2.86 20.66
C LEU A 20 16.57 -2.63 19.99
N THR A 21 15.54 -2.25 20.76
CA THR A 21 14.21 -1.93 20.23
C THR A 21 14.25 -0.76 19.26
N LYS A 22 14.99 0.32 19.60
CA LYS A 22 15.16 1.47 18.70
C LYS A 22 15.87 1.07 17.40
N LEU A 23 16.96 0.30 17.51
CA LEU A 23 17.70 -0.17 16.34
C LEU A 23 16.83 -1.06 15.44
N ASN A 24 16.10 -2.01 16.03
CA ASN A 24 15.20 -2.90 15.30
C ASN A 24 14.04 -2.12 14.63
N PHE A 25 13.44 -1.16 15.33
CA PHE A 25 12.41 -0.30 14.76
C PHE A 25 12.93 0.48 13.56
N ASN A 26 14.09 1.12 13.68
CA ASN A 26 14.69 1.90 12.59
C ASN A 26 15.03 1.02 11.37
N LEU A 27 15.53 -0.19 11.60
CA LEU A 27 15.82 -1.15 10.54
C LEU A 27 14.54 -1.52 9.77
N VAL A 28 13.49 -1.92 10.48
CA VAL A 28 12.20 -2.29 9.88
C VAL A 28 11.56 -1.07 9.17
N GLN A 29 11.64 0.11 9.77
CA GLN A 29 11.13 1.34 9.16
C GLN A 29 11.86 1.68 7.85
N ALA A 30 13.19 1.52 7.79
CA ALA A 30 13.96 1.72 6.57
C ALA A 30 13.53 0.75 5.45
N THR A 31 13.24 -0.51 5.80
CA THR A 31 12.64 -1.48 4.86
C THR A 31 11.29 -1.00 4.34
N HIS A 32 10.38 -0.58 5.22
CA HIS A 32 9.06 -0.08 4.82
C HIS A 32 9.15 1.19 3.95
N GLN A 33 10.11 2.09 4.22
CA GLN A 33 10.33 3.27 3.38
C GLN A 33 10.79 2.90 1.97
N ASN A 34 11.64 1.88 1.82
CA ASN A 34 12.06 1.41 0.50
C ASN A 34 10.89 0.75 -0.25
N GLU A 35 10.08 -0.04 0.44
CA GLU A 35 8.86 -0.63 -0.14
C GLU A 35 7.86 0.44 -0.58
N LEU A 36 7.63 1.47 0.23
CA LEU A 36 6.77 2.60 -0.12
C LEU A 36 7.28 3.30 -1.37
N LYS A 37 8.59 3.58 -1.47
CA LYS A 37 9.16 4.18 -2.69
C LYS A 37 8.93 3.32 -3.93
N GLU A 38 9.03 2.00 -3.83
CA GLU A 38 8.72 1.10 -4.94
C GLU A 38 7.24 1.15 -5.34
N VAL A 39 6.33 1.16 -4.36
CA VAL A 39 4.88 1.24 -4.61
C VAL A 39 4.51 2.62 -5.18
N SER A 40 5.07 3.71 -4.66
CA SER A 40 4.87 5.06 -5.19
C SER A 40 5.35 5.17 -6.64
N ARG A 41 6.55 4.65 -6.96
CA ARG A 41 7.05 4.64 -8.35
C ARG A 41 6.16 3.82 -9.28
N TRP A 42 5.68 2.67 -8.80
CA TRP A 42 4.70 1.86 -9.55
C TRP A 42 3.42 2.65 -9.83
N TRP A 43 2.93 3.39 -8.85
CA TRP A 43 1.72 4.20 -8.95
C TRP A 43 1.87 5.37 -9.94
N GLU A 44 2.98 6.10 -9.83
CA GLU A 44 3.36 7.17 -10.76
C GLU A 44 3.43 6.64 -12.20
N ASN A 45 4.04 5.48 -12.41
CA ASN A 45 4.16 4.85 -13.73
C ASN A 45 2.82 4.40 -14.33
N LEU A 46 1.84 4.00 -13.49
CA LEU A 46 0.48 3.72 -13.96
C LEU A 46 -0.19 5.00 -14.47
N GLY A 47 0.08 6.13 -13.83
CA GLY A 47 -0.41 7.45 -14.22
C GLY A 47 -1.93 7.57 -14.18
N LEU A 48 -2.60 6.78 -13.33
CA LEU A 48 -4.07 6.75 -13.25
C LEU A 48 -4.64 8.08 -12.76
N VAL A 49 -4.07 8.65 -11.71
CA VAL A 49 -4.55 9.93 -11.12
C VAL A 49 -4.53 11.07 -12.13
N GLY A 50 -3.53 11.11 -13.02
CA GLY A 50 -3.45 12.13 -14.08
C GLY A 50 -4.39 11.90 -15.27
N LYS A 51 -4.93 10.68 -15.44
CA LYS A 51 -5.90 10.34 -16.48
C LYS A 51 -7.35 10.35 -15.96
N LEU A 52 -7.52 10.09 -14.66
CA LEU A 52 -8.79 10.04 -13.95
C LEU A 52 -8.78 11.11 -12.84
N ASN A 53 -8.93 12.37 -13.23
CA ASN A 53 -8.78 13.52 -12.32
C ASN A 53 -9.77 13.54 -11.14
N PHE A 54 -10.83 12.74 -11.19
CA PHE A 54 -11.79 12.57 -10.10
C PHE A 54 -11.32 11.55 -9.04
N ALA A 55 -10.38 10.67 -9.38
CA ALA A 55 -9.93 9.61 -8.50
C ALA A 55 -8.95 10.14 -7.44
N ARG A 56 -9.06 9.63 -6.22
CA ARG A 56 -8.25 10.03 -5.08
C ARG A 56 -6.84 9.43 -5.19
N ASP A 57 -5.82 10.27 -5.01
CA ASP A 57 -4.43 9.80 -4.88
C ASP A 57 -4.15 9.36 -3.44
N ARG A 58 -4.20 8.04 -3.20
CA ARG A 58 -4.12 7.42 -1.87
C ARG A 58 -3.08 6.32 -1.77
N VAL A 59 -1.99 6.41 -2.55
CA VAL A 59 -0.97 5.34 -2.60
C VAL A 59 -0.27 5.14 -1.25
N THR A 60 -0.08 6.21 -0.48
CA THR A 60 0.56 6.13 0.84
C THR A 60 -0.35 5.48 1.87
N GLU A 61 -1.63 5.85 1.91
CA GLU A 61 -2.63 5.21 2.77
C GLU A 61 -2.85 3.74 2.39
N SER A 62 -2.82 3.44 1.09
CA SER A 62 -2.90 2.06 0.59
C SER A 62 -1.71 1.22 1.07
N PHE A 63 -0.50 1.80 1.10
CA PHE A 63 0.66 1.16 1.69
C PHE A 63 0.54 0.96 3.20
N MET A 64 -0.01 1.93 3.92
CA MET A 64 -0.30 1.81 5.35
C MET A 64 -1.31 0.67 5.64
N THR A 65 -2.31 0.47 4.78
CA THR A 65 -3.21 -0.69 4.85
C THR A 65 -2.46 -2.00 4.69
N GLY A 66 -1.53 -2.06 3.73
CA GLY A 66 -0.62 -3.21 3.55
C GLY A 66 0.20 -3.51 4.81
N LEU A 67 0.79 -2.48 5.43
CA LEU A 67 1.53 -2.60 6.69
C LEU A 67 0.65 -3.12 7.84
N GLY A 68 -0.59 -2.62 7.95
CA GLY A 68 -1.53 -3.04 9.00
C GLY A 68 -1.95 -4.51 8.87
N LEU A 69 -2.02 -5.04 7.65
CA LEU A 69 -2.41 -6.43 7.37
C LEU A 69 -1.22 -7.40 7.44
N VAL A 70 -0.02 -6.96 7.04
CA VAL A 70 1.17 -7.81 6.94
C VAL A 70 2.36 -7.15 7.64
N TYR A 71 2.45 -7.35 8.95
CA TYR A 71 3.47 -6.74 9.80
C TYR A 71 4.85 -7.42 9.72
N ASP A 72 4.92 -8.69 9.32
CA ASP A 72 6.19 -9.45 9.27
C ASP A 72 7.12 -8.87 8.19
N PRO A 73 8.28 -8.29 8.54
CA PRO A 73 9.17 -7.64 7.57
C PRO A 73 9.62 -8.57 6.44
N LYS A 74 9.64 -9.90 6.65
CA LYS A 74 10.01 -10.88 5.62
C LYS A 74 8.98 -11.00 4.50
N GLN A 75 7.75 -10.52 4.72
CA GLN A 75 6.63 -10.63 3.79
C GLN A 75 6.44 -9.37 2.92
N SER A 76 7.57 -8.77 2.51
CA SER A 76 7.62 -7.55 1.68
C SER A 76 6.73 -7.62 0.43
N SER A 77 6.79 -8.73 -0.30
CA SER A 77 6.01 -8.91 -1.53
C SER A 77 4.51 -8.84 -1.27
N TYR A 78 4.02 -9.44 -0.18
CA TYR A 78 2.60 -9.43 0.18
C TYR A 78 2.13 -8.02 0.54
N ARG A 79 2.90 -7.28 1.36
CA ARG A 79 2.60 -5.87 1.66
C ARG A 79 2.46 -5.02 0.39
N LYS A 80 3.44 -5.13 -0.52
CA LYS A 80 3.42 -4.37 -1.76
C LYS A 80 2.22 -4.76 -2.63
N TRP A 81 1.88 -6.05 -2.73
CA TRP A 81 0.70 -6.49 -3.48
C TRP A 81 -0.61 -6.01 -2.89
N ILE A 82 -0.77 -6.08 -1.56
CA ILE A 82 -1.94 -5.55 -0.87
C ILE A 82 -2.06 -4.05 -1.11
N ALA A 83 -0.96 -3.29 -0.95
CA ALA A 83 -0.95 -1.86 -1.19
C ALA A 83 -1.39 -1.50 -2.61
N LYS A 84 -0.88 -2.21 -3.62
CA LYS A 84 -1.27 -2.04 -5.03
C LYS A 84 -2.74 -2.36 -5.25
N ALA A 85 -3.21 -3.48 -4.71
CA ALA A 85 -4.62 -3.88 -4.82
C ALA A 85 -5.55 -2.86 -4.15
N THR A 86 -5.22 -2.39 -2.94
CA THR A 86 -5.99 -1.36 -2.24
C THR A 86 -6.04 -0.06 -3.03
N ALA A 87 -4.92 0.40 -3.60
CA ALA A 87 -4.90 1.61 -4.42
C ALA A 87 -5.81 1.49 -5.66
N LEU A 88 -5.79 0.34 -6.34
CA LEU A 88 -6.65 0.07 -7.49
C LEU A 88 -8.13 -0.03 -7.10
N VAL A 89 -8.44 -0.64 -5.96
CA VAL A 89 -9.81 -0.73 -5.42
C VAL A 89 -10.34 0.67 -5.10
N ILE A 90 -9.54 1.56 -4.52
CA ILE A 90 -9.96 2.95 -4.25
C ILE A 90 -10.30 3.69 -5.55
N VAL A 91 -9.50 3.54 -6.60
CA VAL A 91 -9.83 4.17 -7.90
C VAL A 91 -11.08 3.55 -8.51
N MET A 92 -11.27 2.24 -8.37
CA MET A 92 -12.50 1.58 -8.83
C MET A 92 -13.72 2.09 -8.07
N ASP A 93 -13.63 2.20 -6.76
CA ASP A 93 -14.65 2.79 -5.88
C ASP A 93 -15.01 4.22 -6.36
N ASP A 94 -14.01 5.06 -6.63
CA ASP A 94 -14.22 6.41 -7.17
C ASP A 94 -14.93 6.42 -8.52
N ILE A 95 -14.63 5.45 -9.39
CA ILE A 95 -15.31 5.29 -10.68
C ILE A 95 -16.80 5.00 -10.45
N TYR A 96 -17.13 4.07 -9.55
CA TYR A 96 -18.51 3.71 -9.26
C TYR A 96 -19.24 4.80 -8.44
N ASP A 97 -18.57 5.55 -7.59
CA ASP A 97 -19.17 6.67 -6.86
C ASP A 97 -19.57 7.82 -7.79
N VAL A 98 -18.77 8.11 -8.82
CA VAL A 98 -19.04 9.18 -9.79
C VAL A 98 -19.97 8.73 -10.91
N TYR A 99 -19.77 7.52 -11.43
CA TYR A 99 -20.44 7.04 -12.64
C TYR A 99 -21.38 5.84 -12.41
N GLY A 100 -21.58 5.40 -11.17
CA GLY A 100 -22.43 4.28 -10.79
C GLY A 100 -23.92 4.55 -11.00
N SER A 101 -24.32 4.64 -12.25
CA SER A 101 -25.71 4.45 -12.67
C SER A 101 -25.98 2.97 -12.92
N LEU A 102 -27.24 2.56 -12.79
CA LEU A 102 -27.69 1.17 -13.01
C LEU A 102 -27.26 0.60 -14.38
N GLU A 103 -27.12 1.44 -15.40
CA GLU A 103 -26.63 1.03 -16.74
C GLU A 103 -25.20 0.47 -16.74
N VAL A 104 -24.35 0.86 -15.78
CA VAL A 104 -22.98 0.34 -15.66
C VAL A 104 -22.98 -1.06 -15.03
N LEU A 105 -23.99 -1.38 -14.20
CA LEU A 105 -24.12 -2.67 -13.52
C LEU A 105 -24.79 -3.74 -14.38
N GLU A 106 -25.60 -3.34 -15.38
CA GLU A 106 -26.23 -4.25 -16.35
C GLU A 106 -25.32 -4.62 -17.53
N TRP A 107 -24.05 -4.22 -17.49
CA TRP A 107 -23.13 -4.34 -18.61
C TRP A 107 -22.57 -5.76 -18.81
N ASP A 108 -23.17 -6.53 -19.73
CA ASP A 108 -22.82 -7.93 -20.04
C ASP A 108 -21.68 -8.09 -21.09
N SER A 109 -20.97 -7.02 -21.45
CA SER A 109 -19.90 -7.13 -22.45
C SER A 109 -18.58 -7.61 -21.84
N LYS A 110 -18.04 -8.74 -22.32
CA LYS A 110 -16.72 -9.27 -21.91
C LYS A 110 -15.52 -8.54 -22.53
N GLU A 111 -15.75 -7.53 -23.37
CA GLU A 111 -14.70 -6.85 -24.14
C GLU A 111 -14.44 -5.43 -23.64
N ILE A 112 -13.20 -5.14 -23.25
CA ILE A 112 -12.76 -3.80 -22.78
C ILE A 112 -13.04 -2.71 -23.82
N GLN A 113 -13.04 -3.03 -25.11
CA GLN A 113 -13.32 -2.06 -26.19
C GLN A 113 -14.72 -1.46 -26.12
N HIS A 114 -15.66 -2.12 -25.45
CA HIS A 114 -17.03 -1.66 -25.29
C HIS A 114 -17.22 -0.88 -23.98
N PHE A 115 -16.22 -0.84 -23.09
CA PHE A 115 -16.34 -0.10 -21.84
C PHE A 115 -16.44 1.43 -22.03
N PRO A 116 -17.09 2.13 -21.09
CA PRO A 116 -16.96 3.57 -20.97
C PRO A 116 -15.49 3.99 -20.88
N GLU A 117 -15.19 5.20 -21.36
CA GLU A 117 -13.81 5.68 -21.51
C GLU A 117 -13.00 5.62 -20.20
N TYR A 118 -13.62 5.95 -19.06
CA TYR A 118 -12.96 5.89 -17.75
C TYR A 118 -12.55 4.46 -17.35
N MET A 119 -13.39 3.45 -17.65
CA MET A 119 -13.07 2.04 -17.40
C MET A 119 -11.99 1.54 -18.35
N LYS A 120 -12.04 1.95 -19.63
CA LYS A 120 -10.96 1.67 -20.59
C LYS A 120 -9.62 2.21 -20.07
N ILE A 121 -9.57 3.48 -19.67
CA ILE A 121 -8.38 4.10 -19.10
C ILE A 121 -7.86 3.30 -17.90
N PHE A 122 -8.74 2.89 -16.99
CA PHE A 122 -8.38 2.10 -15.81
C PHE A 122 -7.78 0.74 -16.19
N PHE A 123 -8.52 -0.09 -16.92
CA PHE A 123 -8.09 -1.44 -17.28
C PHE A 123 -6.89 -1.43 -18.24
N SER A 124 -6.86 -0.55 -19.24
CA SER A 124 -5.74 -0.43 -20.17
C SER A 124 -4.46 0.03 -19.48
N SER A 125 -4.54 0.92 -18.48
CA SER A 125 -3.35 1.32 -17.71
C SER A 125 -2.78 0.17 -16.89
N ILE A 126 -3.64 -0.69 -16.33
CA ILE A 126 -3.21 -1.90 -15.61
C ILE A 126 -2.58 -2.90 -16.59
N ILE A 127 -3.29 -3.26 -17.66
CA ILE A 127 -2.82 -4.26 -18.64
C ILE A 127 -1.48 -3.83 -19.24
N ARG A 128 -1.36 -2.56 -19.65
CA ARG A 128 -0.12 -2.01 -20.21
C ARG A 128 1.06 -2.06 -19.24
N TYR A 129 0.81 -1.96 -17.93
CA TYR A 129 1.88 -2.01 -16.95
C TYR A 129 2.40 -3.45 -16.73
N TYR A 130 1.54 -4.45 -16.88
CA TYR A 130 1.86 -5.86 -16.60
C TYR A 130 2.18 -6.72 -17.83
N GLN A 131 2.07 -6.15 -19.04
CA GLN A 131 2.58 -6.73 -20.30
C GLN A 131 3.99 -6.23 -20.60
#